data_AF-A0A9E5Z698-F1
#
_entry.id   AF-A0A9E5Z698-F1
#
_cell.length_a   1.000
_cell.length_b   1.000
_cell.length_c   1.000
_cell.angle_alpha   90.00
_cell.angle_beta   90.00
_cell.angle_gamma   90.00
#
_symmetry.space_group_name_H-M   'P 1'
#
loop_
_entity.id
_entity.type
_entity.pdbx_description
1 polymer ?
#
loop_
_entity_poly.entity_id
_entity_poly.type
_entity_poly.pdbx_seq_one_letter_code
_entity_poly.pdbx_strand_id
1 'polypeptide(L)'
;MGGGDALAGATNVDWASVPTKTIKLFWPGQSTYQWLRSPEHKRANLQTIEGQACTACHLNEEEEMGNKLIVENDLEPMPVEGKNGVIDLQFQVAYDSEDAYFRFQWKTLNSYAGTAHPYLRYDGKEWHAFGYPKLDEVVQDGEQPGIYEDRMSMMIDDGSVENFATQGCWVTCHDGERDSPDLPSKAEVMDNPLFKALKKKDVRKYLPSTRTDENASWDMGKSLEEIAAIKAAGGFLDLMQWRGHRSNPVNMSDDFYVLEYRNSDAGKNPFSSNVNKETHEPKYMFDETKFGKKAVRIEDIRKMETTLIREKNAVPF
;
A
#
# COMPACT_ATOMS: atom_id res chain seq x y z
N MET A 1 32.17 4.82 25.43
CA MET A 1 31.40 3.59 25.17
C MET A 1 30.14 3.98 24.41
N GLY A 2 29.93 3.38 23.24
CA GLY A 2 28.65 3.43 22.51
C GLY A 2 28.52 4.51 21.44
N GLY A 3 29.50 4.67 20.55
CA GLY A 3 29.22 5.26 19.23
C GLY A 3 28.58 4.17 18.39
N GLY A 4 27.31 4.34 18.03
CA GLY A 4 26.57 3.37 17.22
C GLY A 4 27.24 3.25 15.85
N ASP A 5 27.71 2.04 15.55
CA ASP A 5 28.16 1.69 14.22
C ASP A 5 27.03 1.96 13.22
N ALA A 6 27.34 2.74 12.19
CA ALA A 6 26.46 2.92 11.06
C ALA A 6 26.27 1.55 10.39
N LEU A 7 25.02 1.10 10.31
CA LEU A 7 24.62 -0.06 9.53
C LEU A 7 25.23 0.07 8.12
N ALA A 8 26.13 -0.86 7.79
CA ALA A 8 26.73 -0.97 6.46
C ALA A 8 25.68 -1.53 5.49
N GLY A 9 24.68 -0.71 5.13
CA GLY A 9 23.53 -1.12 4.31
C GLY A 9 23.87 -1.41 2.84
N ALA A 10 22.80 -1.61 2.04
CA ALA A 10 22.76 -1.96 0.60
C ALA A 10 23.70 -1.18 -0.37
N THR A 11 24.42 -0.18 0.11
CA THR A 11 25.46 0.58 -0.60
C THR A 11 26.71 -0.23 -0.91
N ASN A 12 26.96 -1.35 -0.22
CA ASN A 12 28.13 -2.20 -0.44
C ASN A 12 27.92 -3.30 -1.49
N VAL A 13 26.68 -3.50 -1.95
CA VAL A 13 26.37 -4.49 -2.98
C VAL A 13 26.81 -3.95 -4.35
N ASP A 14 27.69 -4.68 -5.04
CA ASP A 14 27.99 -4.42 -6.46
C ASP A 14 26.82 -4.90 -7.34
N TRP A 15 25.78 -4.07 -7.42
CA TRP A 15 24.59 -4.38 -8.19
C TRP A 15 24.83 -4.56 -9.69
N ALA A 16 25.96 -4.10 -10.24
CA ALA A 16 26.27 -4.34 -11.65
C ALA A 16 26.62 -5.83 -11.90
N SER A 17 27.11 -6.52 -10.88
CA SER A 17 27.42 -7.96 -10.91
C SER A 17 26.20 -8.86 -10.63
N VAL A 18 25.13 -8.31 -10.04
CA VAL A 18 23.94 -9.07 -9.65
C VAL A 18 23.01 -9.24 -10.86
N PRO A 19 22.59 -10.47 -11.22
CA PRO A 19 21.66 -10.69 -12.32
C PRO A 19 20.33 -9.95 -12.13
N THR A 20 19.88 -9.26 -13.16
CA THR A 20 18.56 -8.59 -13.17
C THR A 20 17.49 -9.52 -13.75
N LYS A 21 16.39 -9.68 -13.03
CA LYS A 21 15.14 -10.27 -13.54
C LYS A 21 14.16 -9.16 -13.85
N THR A 22 13.47 -9.26 -14.99
CA THR A 22 12.36 -8.36 -15.31
C THR A 22 11.06 -9.10 -15.01
N ILE A 23 10.26 -8.52 -14.12
CA ILE A 23 8.94 -9.01 -13.73
C ILE A 23 7.93 -8.03 -14.31
N LYS A 24 7.04 -8.50 -15.18
CA LYS A 24 5.96 -7.67 -15.71
C LYS A 24 4.83 -7.63 -14.68
N LEU A 25 4.59 -6.45 -14.11
CA LEU A 25 3.44 -6.20 -13.25
C LEU A 25 2.32 -5.60 -14.09
N PHE A 26 1.07 -5.91 -13.75
CA PHE A 26 -0.10 -5.35 -14.41
C PHE A 26 -1.10 -4.77 -13.42
N TRP A 27 -1.98 -3.90 -13.92
CA TRP A 27 -3.08 -3.33 -13.16
C TRP A 27 -4.19 -4.37 -12.95
N PRO A 28 -4.49 -4.78 -11.71
CA PRO A 28 -5.40 -5.90 -11.46
C PRO A 28 -6.90 -5.49 -11.45
N GLY A 29 -7.20 -4.18 -11.50
CA GLY A 29 -8.55 -3.68 -11.23
C GLY A 29 -9.11 -4.16 -9.89
N GLN A 30 -10.43 -4.27 -9.81
CA GLN A 30 -11.20 -4.77 -8.66
C GLN A 30 -11.41 -6.30 -8.73
N SER A 31 -10.41 -7.06 -9.18
CA SER A 31 -10.45 -8.54 -9.21
C SER A 31 -10.22 -9.14 -7.81
N THR A 32 -11.20 -9.03 -6.93
CA THR A 32 -11.10 -9.50 -5.54
C THR A 32 -11.04 -11.03 -5.43
N TYR A 33 -10.69 -11.50 -4.23
CA TYR A 33 -10.67 -12.90 -3.84
C TYR A 33 -12.01 -13.57 -4.13
N GLN A 34 -13.11 -12.87 -3.83
CA GLN A 34 -14.47 -13.30 -4.07
C GLN A 34 -14.79 -13.31 -5.58
N TRP A 35 -14.46 -12.24 -6.31
CA TRP A 35 -14.66 -12.20 -7.76
C TRP A 35 -13.96 -13.36 -8.46
N LEU A 36 -12.69 -13.62 -8.13
CA LEU A 36 -11.88 -14.71 -8.69
C LEU A 36 -12.45 -16.11 -8.46
N ARG A 37 -13.29 -16.28 -7.42
CA ARG A 37 -13.95 -17.54 -7.05
C ARG A 37 -15.41 -17.60 -7.49
N SER A 38 -15.95 -16.49 -7.97
CA SER A 38 -17.32 -16.39 -8.47
C SER A 38 -17.42 -16.85 -9.93
N PRO A 39 -18.63 -17.21 -10.42
CA PRO A 39 -18.86 -17.51 -11.83
C PRO A 39 -18.47 -16.38 -12.82
N GLU A 40 -18.25 -15.16 -12.34
CA GLU A 40 -17.80 -14.03 -13.16
C GLU A 40 -16.36 -14.20 -13.63
N HIS A 41 -15.52 -14.92 -12.88
CA HIS A 41 -14.23 -15.42 -13.34
C HIS A 41 -14.41 -16.65 -14.25
N LYS A 42 -15.04 -16.40 -15.39
CA LYS A 42 -15.58 -17.40 -16.32
C LYS A 42 -14.55 -18.48 -16.65
N ARG A 43 -14.93 -19.73 -16.42
CA ARG A 43 -14.15 -20.96 -16.74
C ARG A 43 -12.85 -21.13 -15.94
N ALA A 44 -12.64 -20.33 -14.90
CA ALA A 44 -11.45 -20.41 -14.03
C ALA A 44 -11.78 -20.34 -12.52
N ASN A 45 -13.04 -20.08 -12.16
CA ASN A 45 -13.45 -19.90 -10.77
C ASN A 45 -13.28 -21.18 -9.93
N LEU A 46 -13.65 -22.35 -10.46
CA LEU A 46 -13.47 -23.63 -9.78
C LEU A 46 -11.98 -23.96 -9.56
N GLN A 47 -11.17 -23.75 -10.60
CA GLN A 47 -9.72 -23.92 -10.53
C GLN A 47 -9.09 -23.01 -9.48
N THR A 48 -9.61 -21.79 -9.36
CA THR A 48 -9.15 -20.84 -8.35
C THR A 48 -9.53 -21.28 -6.93
N ILE A 49 -10.75 -21.82 -6.74
CA ILE A 49 -11.18 -22.42 -5.45
C ILE A 49 -10.26 -23.60 -5.08
N GLU A 50 -9.87 -24.41 -6.06
CA GLU A 50 -8.96 -25.55 -5.89
C GLU A 50 -7.48 -25.16 -5.67
N GLY A 51 -7.17 -23.85 -5.59
CA GLY A 51 -5.81 -23.38 -5.30
C GLY A 51 -4.89 -23.32 -6.52
N GLN A 52 -5.40 -23.47 -7.74
CA GLN A 52 -4.59 -23.42 -8.96
C GLN A 52 -3.91 -22.05 -9.12
N ALA A 53 -2.67 -22.07 -9.62
CA ALA A 53 -1.91 -20.85 -9.86
C ALA A 53 -2.48 -20.04 -11.02
N CYS A 54 -2.46 -18.70 -10.90
CA CYS A 54 -2.96 -17.79 -11.93
C CYS A 54 -2.26 -18.03 -13.28
N THR A 55 -0.94 -18.27 -13.23
CA THR A 55 -0.09 -18.52 -14.40
C THR A 55 -0.35 -19.86 -15.08
N ALA A 56 -1.16 -20.75 -14.49
CA ALA A 56 -1.57 -21.96 -15.19
C ALA A 56 -2.53 -21.66 -16.36
N CYS A 57 -3.25 -20.53 -16.30
CA CYS A 57 -4.12 -20.05 -17.36
C CYS A 57 -3.60 -18.75 -18.01
N HIS A 58 -3.09 -17.82 -17.21
CA HIS A 58 -2.73 -16.45 -17.63
C HIS A 58 -1.23 -16.23 -17.87
N LEU A 59 -0.50 -17.25 -18.31
CA LEU A 59 0.94 -17.12 -18.53
C LEU A 59 1.23 -16.16 -19.70
N ASN A 60 2.01 -15.09 -19.45
CA ASN A 60 2.37 -14.06 -20.42
C ASN A 60 1.19 -13.18 -20.91
N GLU A 61 0.08 -13.16 -20.16
CA GLU A 61 -1.10 -12.33 -20.50
C GLU A 61 -1.12 -11.00 -19.76
N GLU A 62 -0.09 -10.68 -18.95
CA GLU A 62 -0.07 -9.50 -18.08
C GLU A 62 -0.26 -8.19 -18.86
N GLU A 63 0.28 -8.11 -20.09
CA GLU A 63 0.14 -6.93 -20.96
C GLU A 63 -1.27 -6.76 -21.50
N GLU A 64 -1.89 -7.85 -21.96
CA GLU A 64 -3.27 -7.82 -22.44
C GLU A 64 -4.23 -7.49 -21.29
N MET A 65 -4.11 -8.19 -20.17
CA MET A 65 -4.95 -7.98 -18.99
C MET A 65 -4.81 -6.56 -18.44
N GLY A 66 -3.57 -6.10 -18.23
CA GLY A 66 -3.31 -4.77 -17.69
C GLY A 66 -3.89 -3.66 -18.55
N ASN A 67 -3.73 -3.73 -19.88
CA ASN A 67 -4.26 -2.72 -20.79
C ASN A 67 -5.78 -2.76 -20.91
N LYS A 68 -6.40 -3.93 -20.73
CA LYS A 68 -7.85 -4.08 -20.69
C LYS A 68 -8.46 -3.55 -19.39
N LEU A 69 -7.75 -3.63 -18.27
CA LEU A 69 -8.26 -3.25 -16.95
C LEU A 69 -8.07 -1.76 -16.62
N ILE A 70 -7.38 -0.99 -17.44
CA ILE A 70 -7.23 0.48 -17.27
C ILE A 70 -8.24 1.30 -18.09
N VAL A 71 -9.20 0.63 -18.72
CA VAL A 71 -10.35 1.27 -19.39
C VAL A 71 -11.63 0.85 -18.67
N GLU A 72 -12.70 1.65 -18.81
CA GLU A 72 -13.94 1.42 -18.07
C GLU A 72 -14.51 0.03 -18.36
N ASN A 73 -14.73 -0.76 -17.31
CA ASN A 73 -15.31 -2.10 -17.37
C ASN A 73 -15.83 -2.51 -15.98
N ASP A 74 -16.45 -3.69 -15.89
CA ASP A 74 -17.03 -4.20 -14.64
C ASP A 74 -16.02 -4.28 -13.47
N LEU A 75 -14.74 -4.51 -13.75
CA LEU A 75 -13.66 -4.56 -12.76
C LEU A 75 -12.93 -3.23 -12.58
N GLU A 76 -13.20 -2.22 -13.39
CA GLU A 76 -12.62 -0.88 -13.25
C GLU A 76 -13.67 0.16 -13.68
N PRO A 77 -14.66 0.46 -12.82
CA PRO A 77 -15.75 1.36 -13.19
C PRO A 77 -15.30 2.83 -13.26
N MET A 78 -14.18 3.19 -12.64
CA MET A 78 -13.64 4.55 -12.64
C MET A 78 -12.14 4.55 -12.96
N PRO A 79 -11.75 4.26 -14.22
CA PRO A 79 -10.35 4.17 -14.60
C PRO A 79 -9.64 5.53 -14.51
N VAL A 80 -8.38 5.52 -14.09
CA VAL A 80 -7.56 6.74 -14.12
C VAL A 80 -7.05 7.00 -15.54
N GLU A 81 -7.41 8.16 -16.10
CA GLU A 81 -6.95 8.57 -17.43
C GLU A 81 -5.42 8.53 -17.57
N GLY A 82 -4.95 7.97 -18.70
CA GLY A 82 -3.54 7.92 -19.06
C GLY A 82 -2.68 7.00 -18.19
N LYS A 83 -3.29 6.15 -17.35
CA LYS A 83 -2.57 5.21 -16.49
C LYS A 83 -1.91 4.09 -17.31
N ASN A 84 -0.76 3.61 -16.85
CA ASN A 84 -0.13 2.42 -17.42
C ASN A 84 -0.87 1.16 -16.98
N GLY A 85 -1.22 0.30 -17.94
CA GLY A 85 -1.75 -1.04 -17.68
C GLY A 85 -0.69 -2.00 -17.16
N VAL A 86 0.58 -1.78 -17.53
CA VAL A 86 1.72 -2.59 -17.10
C VAL A 86 2.94 -1.77 -16.73
N ILE A 87 3.78 -2.35 -15.88
CA ILE A 87 5.09 -1.84 -15.52
C ILE A 87 6.09 -3.00 -15.54
N ASP A 88 7.21 -2.81 -16.22
CA ASP A 88 8.35 -3.72 -16.13
C ASP A 88 9.16 -3.38 -14.88
N LEU A 89 9.10 -4.27 -13.88
CA LEU A 89 9.86 -4.18 -12.64
C LEU A 89 11.18 -4.94 -12.81
N GLN A 90 12.30 -4.21 -12.77
CA GLN A 90 13.61 -4.81 -12.63
C GLN A 90 13.85 -5.17 -11.17
N PHE A 91 14.16 -6.44 -10.94
CA PHE A 91 14.35 -7.03 -9.63
C PHE A 91 15.71 -7.72 -9.54
N GLN A 92 16.42 -7.42 -8.46
CA GLN A 92 17.71 -8.01 -8.12
C GLN A 92 17.71 -8.38 -6.64
N VAL A 93 18.37 -9.49 -6.31
CA VAL A 93 18.54 -9.95 -4.93
C VAL A 93 20.02 -10.26 -4.70
N ALA A 94 20.55 -9.76 -3.59
CA ALA A 94 21.85 -10.12 -3.05
C ALA A 94 21.68 -10.49 -1.57
N TYR A 95 22.61 -11.24 -1.01
CA TYR A 95 22.58 -11.58 0.41
C TYR A 95 24.00 -11.86 0.91
N ASP A 96 24.19 -11.72 2.22
CA ASP A 96 25.38 -12.16 2.94
C ASP A 96 24.98 -13.09 4.10
N SER A 97 25.82 -13.21 5.13
CA SER A 97 25.53 -14.07 6.28
C SER A 97 24.52 -13.48 7.26
N GLU A 98 24.23 -12.18 7.17
CA GLU A 98 23.39 -11.43 8.10
C GLU A 98 22.13 -10.91 7.41
N ASP A 99 22.27 -10.37 6.19
CA ASP A 99 21.22 -9.62 5.51
C ASP A 99 20.86 -10.14 4.12
N ALA A 100 19.60 -9.95 3.74
CA ALA A 100 19.12 -10.06 2.37
C ALA A 100 18.77 -8.67 1.83
N TYR A 101 19.28 -8.36 0.64
CA TYR A 101 19.13 -7.07 -0.03
C TYR A 101 18.26 -7.24 -1.28
N PHE A 102 17.15 -6.50 -1.31
CA PHE A 102 16.22 -6.48 -2.43
C PHE A 102 16.29 -5.14 -3.15
N ARG A 103 16.55 -5.16 -4.47
CA ARG A 103 16.55 -3.95 -5.30
C ARG A 103 15.42 -4.03 -6.32
N PHE A 104 14.57 -3.01 -6.26
CA PHE A 104 13.43 -2.79 -7.14
C PHE A 104 13.68 -1.54 -7.97
N GLN A 105 13.51 -1.64 -9.29
CA GLN A 105 13.62 -0.48 -10.17
C GLN A 105 12.51 -0.54 -11.22
N TRP A 106 11.80 0.56 -11.39
CA TRP A 106 10.79 0.70 -12.42
C TRP A 106 10.84 2.12 -12.97
N LYS A 107 10.34 2.28 -14.20
CA LYS A 107 10.15 3.60 -14.79
C LYS A 107 8.77 4.10 -14.39
N THR A 108 8.71 5.19 -13.63
CA THR A 108 7.43 5.87 -13.36
C THR A 108 6.86 6.50 -14.63
N LEU A 109 5.54 6.62 -14.70
CA LEU A 109 4.86 7.35 -15.77
C LEU A 109 5.07 8.87 -15.63
N ASN A 110 5.25 9.35 -14.40
CA ASN A 110 5.39 10.77 -14.14
C ASN A 110 6.75 11.28 -14.64
N SER A 111 6.78 12.51 -15.19
CA SER A 111 8.02 13.22 -15.50
C SER A 111 8.68 13.86 -14.26
N TYR A 112 8.17 13.52 -13.07
CA TYR A 112 8.60 14.02 -11.77
C TYR A 112 8.64 12.86 -10.77
N ALA A 113 9.39 13.01 -9.68
CA ALA A 113 9.43 12.01 -8.63
C ALA A 113 8.07 11.93 -7.88
N GLY A 114 7.57 10.72 -7.60
CA GLY A 114 6.38 10.50 -6.78
C GLY A 114 6.66 10.70 -5.28
N THR A 115 7.15 11.88 -4.90
CA THR A 115 7.52 12.22 -3.52
C THR A 115 6.55 13.22 -2.87
N ALA A 116 5.37 13.44 -3.48
CA ALA A 116 4.34 14.32 -2.94
C ALA A 116 3.21 13.53 -2.27
N HIS A 117 2.61 14.10 -1.23
CA HIS A 117 1.47 13.53 -0.51
C HIS A 117 0.46 14.66 -0.20
N PRO A 118 -0.85 14.38 -0.01
CA PRO A 118 -1.82 15.40 0.37
C PRO A 118 -1.34 16.36 1.45
N TYR A 119 -1.61 17.66 1.24
CA TYR A 119 -1.18 18.77 2.10
C TYR A 119 -2.36 19.25 2.96
N LEU A 120 -2.03 20.04 3.99
CA LEU A 120 -3.00 20.88 4.68
C LEU A 120 -2.84 22.31 4.13
N ARG A 121 -3.91 22.90 3.61
CA ARG A 121 -3.94 24.22 2.97
C ARG A 121 -4.88 25.15 3.70
N TYR A 122 -4.39 26.35 4.03
CA TYR A 122 -5.23 27.42 4.54
C TYR A 122 -5.91 28.15 3.38
N ASP A 123 -7.24 28.28 3.42
CA ASP A 123 -8.02 28.95 2.39
C ASP A 123 -8.24 30.46 2.65
N GLY A 124 -7.70 30.97 3.77
CA GLY A 124 -7.92 32.32 4.27
C GLY A 124 -8.89 32.40 5.45
N LYS A 125 -9.56 31.29 5.79
CA LYS A 125 -10.46 31.15 6.93
C LYS A 125 -10.09 29.95 7.79
N GLU A 126 -9.95 28.78 7.17
CA GLU A 126 -9.69 27.52 7.86
C GLU A 126 -8.73 26.61 7.08
N TRP A 127 -8.28 25.54 7.73
CA TRP A 127 -7.34 24.58 7.15
C TRP A 127 -8.09 23.38 6.58
N HIS A 128 -7.81 23.05 5.32
CA HIS A 128 -8.41 21.93 4.62
C HIS A 128 -7.35 20.99 4.04
N ALA A 129 -7.72 19.73 3.83
CA ALA A 129 -6.91 18.84 3.01
C ALA A 129 -6.85 19.38 1.57
N PHE A 130 -5.69 19.26 0.94
CA PHE A 130 -5.45 19.67 -0.43
C PHE A 130 -4.73 18.57 -1.21
N GLY A 131 -5.40 18.13 -2.27
CA GLY A 131 -5.01 16.99 -3.09
C GLY A 131 -5.28 15.64 -2.44
N TYR A 132 -5.50 14.63 -3.27
CA TYR A 132 -5.95 13.29 -2.87
C TYR A 132 -5.36 12.22 -3.80
N PRO A 133 -5.45 10.91 -3.46
CA PRO A 133 -5.11 9.84 -4.39
C PRO A 133 -5.86 9.98 -5.73
N LYS A 134 -5.26 9.54 -6.84
CA LYS A 134 -5.90 9.70 -8.17
C LYS A 134 -7.25 9.00 -8.29
N LEU A 135 -7.47 7.91 -7.56
CA LEU A 135 -8.72 7.14 -7.56
C LEU A 135 -9.79 7.71 -6.60
N ASP A 136 -9.48 8.75 -5.84
CA ASP A 136 -10.45 9.39 -4.96
C ASP A 136 -11.48 10.15 -5.81
N GLU A 137 -12.76 10.06 -5.44
CA GLU A 137 -13.90 10.64 -6.18
C GLU A 137 -13.69 12.14 -6.44
N VAL A 138 -13.23 12.89 -5.42
CA VAL A 138 -12.98 14.34 -5.54
C VAL A 138 -11.88 14.69 -6.55
N VAL A 139 -11.00 13.73 -6.89
CA VAL A 139 -9.99 13.90 -7.95
C VAL A 139 -10.55 13.49 -9.30
N GLN A 140 -11.34 12.42 -9.35
CA GLN A 140 -12.03 11.98 -10.57
C GLN A 140 -12.99 13.06 -11.09
N ASP A 141 -13.67 13.77 -10.18
CA ASP A 141 -14.55 14.89 -10.51
C ASP A 141 -13.81 16.20 -10.85
N GLY A 142 -12.48 16.22 -10.70
CA GLY A 142 -11.64 17.39 -10.99
C GLY A 142 -11.70 18.51 -9.94
N GLU A 143 -12.37 18.29 -8.81
CA GLU A 143 -12.47 19.27 -7.72
C GLU A 143 -11.15 19.45 -6.96
N GLN A 144 -10.34 18.39 -6.85
CA GLN A 144 -9.02 18.41 -6.21
C GLN A 144 -7.95 17.79 -7.11
N PRO A 145 -6.69 18.22 -6.98
CA PRO A 145 -5.61 17.63 -7.76
C PRO A 145 -5.24 16.24 -7.24
N GLY A 146 -4.89 15.34 -8.16
CA GLY A 146 -4.25 14.07 -7.81
C GLY A 146 -2.84 14.30 -7.26
N ILE A 147 -2.67 14.27 -5.95
CA ILE A 147 -1.39 14.40 -5.24
C ILE A 147 -1.20 13.11 -4.46
N TYR A 148 -0.25 12.29 -4.89
CA TYR A 148 0.07 11.05 -4.22
C TYR A 148 1.49 10.60 -4.55
N GLU A 149 2.01 9.76 -3.66
CA GLU A 149 3.37 9.27 -3.71
C GLU A 149 3.46 7.95 -4.49
N ASP A 150 4.63 7.69 -5.07
CA ASP A 150 4.98 6.37 -5.57
C ASP A 150 5.14 5.41 -4.38
N ARG A 151 4.79 4.14 -4.58
CA ARG A 151 4.88 3.09 -3.56
C ARG A 151 5.39 1.80 -4.16
N MET A 152 6.13 1.06 -3.34
CA MET A 152 6.49 -0.32 -3.60
C MET A 152 6.16 -1.15 -2.37
N SER A 153 5.57 -2.32 -2.57
CA SER A 153 5.23 -3.25 -1.49
C SER A 153 5.64 -4.66 -1.85
N MET A 154 6.21 -5.35 -0.87
CA MET A 154 6.61 -6.76 -0.98
C MET A 154 5.94 -7.55 0.14
N MET A 155 5.33 -8.67 -0.21
CA MET A 155 4.83 -9.64 0.75
C MET A 155 5.73 -10.87 0.75
N ILE A 156 6.04 -11.38 1.94
CA ILE A 156 6.82 -12.61 2.12
C ILE A 156 6.02 -13.58 2.99
N ASP A 157 6.06 -14.85 2.58
CA ASP A 157 5.49 -15.99 3.29
C ASP A 157 6.62 -16.98 3.60
N ASP A 158 6.52 -17.66 4.74
CA ASP A 158 7.40 -18.77 5.10
C ASP A 158 6.90 -20.12 4.53
N GLY A 159 5.77 -20.09 3.84
CA GLY A 159 5.10 -21.24 3.23
C GLY A 159 3.91 -21.75 4.04
N SER A 160 3.57 -21.08 5.15
CA SER A 160 2.44 -21.46 6.01
C SER A 160 1.11 -20.87 5.55
N VAL A 161 1.12 -19.82 4.71
CA VAL A 161 -0.12 -19.18 4.23
C VAL A 161 -0.70 -19.94 3.04
N GLU A 162 -1.87 -20.52 3.24
CA GLU A 162 -2.58 -21.29 2.23
C GLU A 162 -2.76 -20.50 0.92
N ASN A 163 -2.47 -21.16 -0.20
CA ASN A 163 -2.58 -20.63 -1.58
C ASN A 163 -1.72 -19.40 -1.90
N PHE A 164 -0.90 -18.86 -0.98
CA PHE A 164 -0.06 -17.70 -1.30
C PHE A 164 0.99 -18.04 -2.37
N ALA A 165 1.58 -19.24 -2.31
CA ALA A 165 2.56 -19.69 -3.31
C ALA A 165 1.99 -19.79 -4.74
N THR A 166 0.69 -20.02 -4.89
CA THR A 166 0.03 -20.18 -6.21
C THR A 166 -0.74 -18.94 -6.66
N GLN A 167 -1.33 -18.19 -5.72
CA GLN A 167 -2.24 -17.07 -6.00
C GLN A 167 -1.68 -15.71 -5.57
N GLY A 168 -0.54 -15.69 -4.87
CA GLY A 168 0.16 -14.47 -4.47
C GLY A 168 -0.72 -13.54 -3.63
N CYS A 169 -0.54 -12.23 -3.84
CA CYS A 169 -1.21 -11.22 -3.02
C CYS A 169 -2.74 -11.17 -3.15
N TRP A 170 -3.35 -11.84 -4.14
CA TRP A 170 -4.81 -11.92 -4.28
C TRP A 170 -5.49 -12.60 -3.11
N VAL A 171 -4.78 -13.45 -2.34
CA VAL A 171 -5.29 -13.99 -1.07
C VAL A 171 -5.53 -12.91 -0.01
N THR A 172 -5.19 -11.65 -0.29
CA THR A 172 -5.36 -10.51 0.62
C THR A 172 -6.20 -9.37 0.04
N CYS A 173 -6.87 -9.59 -1.08
CA CYS A 173 -7.66 -8.57 -1.78
C CYS A 173 -9.13 -8.95 -1.72
N HIS A 174 -9.88 -8.44 -0.76
CA HIS A 174 -11.28 -8.81 -0.57
C HIS A 174 -12.25 -7.69 -0.91
N ASP A 175 -13.50 -8.07 -1.20
CA ASP A 175 -14.64 -7.16 -1.17
C ASP A 175 -14.77 -6.53 0.24
N GLY A 176 -15.31 -5.32 0.29
CA GLY A 176 -15.44 -4.54 1.50
C GLY A 176 -14.16 -3.88 1.99
N GLU A 177 -12.98 -4.22 1.43
CA GLU A 177 -11.76 -3.48 1.72
C GLU A 177 -11.85 -2.01 1.28
N ARG A 178 -11.12 -1.13 1.97
CA ARG A 178 -10.98 0.26 1.53
C ARG A 178 -10.48 0.31 0.08
N ASP A 179 -11.22 1.03 -0.76
CA ASP A 179 -11.00 1.20 -2.20
C ASP A 179 -11.36 -0.05 -3.06
N SER A 180 -12.09 -1.02 -2.49
CA SER A 180 -12.67 -2.20 -3.18
C SER A 180 -14.21 -2.10 -3.32
N PRO A 181 -14.85 -2.96 -4.15
CA PRO A 181 -16.32 -3.09 -4.18
C PRO A 181 -16.93 -3.36 -2.82
N ASP A 182 -18.23 -3.04 -2.67
CA ASP A 182 -19.02 -3.32 -1.48
C ASP A 182 -18.43 -2.79 -0.16
N LEU A 183 -17.77 -1.63 -0.23
CA LEU A 183 -17.18 -0.93 0.91
C LEU A 183 -18.25 -0.65 2.00
N PRO A 184 -18.15 -1.26 3.20
CA PRO A 184 -19.06 -0.98 4.29
C PRO A 184 -18.85 0.43 4.84
N SER A 185 -19.92 1.01 5.37
CA SER A 185 -19.83 2.25 6.11
C SER A 185 -18.99 2.07 7.37
N LYS A 186 -18.39 3.17 7.83
CA LYS A 186 -17.67 3.22 9.10
C LYS A 186 -18.51 2.73 10.29
N ALA A 187 -19.83 2.97 10.27
CA ALA A 187 -20.73 2.54 11.33
C ALA A 187 -20.87 1.02 11.37
N GLU A 188 -21.06 0.38 10.21
CA GLU A 188 -21.12 -1.08 10.07
C GLU A 188 -19.82 -1.74 10.52
N VAL A 189 -18.67 -1.20 10.11
CA VAL A 189 -17.36 -1.73 10.56
C VAL A 189 -17.20 -1.59 12.09
N MET A 190 -17.61 -0.47 12.67
CA MET A 190 -17.49 -0.27 14.12
C MET A 190 -18.47 -1.12 14.95
N ASP A 191 -19.58 -1.56 14.36
CA ASP A 191 -20.54 -2.45 15.00
C ASP A 191 -20.13 -3.93 14.89
N ASN A 192 -19.37 -4.28 13.85
CA ASN A 192 -18.86 -5.64 13.67
C ASN A 192 -18.02 -6.12 14.87
N PRO A 193 -18.25 -7.33 15.41
CA PRO A 193 -17.56 -7.83 16.60
C PRO A 193 -16.02 -7.84 16.50
N LEU A 194 -15.45 -8.27 15.37
CA LEU A 194 -14.00 -8.34 15.18
C LEU A 194 -13.40 -6.93 15.15
N PHE A 195 -13.89 -6.05 14.27
CA PHE A 195 -13.32 -4.71 14.12
C PHE A 195 -13.53 -3.83 15.36
N LYS A 196 -14.62 -4.03 16.11
CA LYS A 196 -14.83 -3.43 17.42
C LYS A 196 -13.75 -3.84 18.41
N ALA A 197 -13.41 -5.13 18.45
CA ALA A 197 -12.33 -5.64 19.30
C ALA A 197 -10.95 -5.11 18.86
N LEU A 198 -10.71 -5.00 17.55
CA LEU A 198 -9.48 -4.44 16.96
C LEU A 198 -9.41 -2.90 17.03
N LYS A 199 -10.50 -2.23 17.42
CA LYS A 199 -10.65 -0.75 17.43
C LYS A 199 -10.38 -0.10 16.07
N LYS A 200 -10.79 -0.77 14.99
CA LYS A 200 -10.67 -0.29 13.61
C LYS A 200 -11.99 0.30 13.12
N LYS A 201 -11.94 1.04 12.02
CA LYS A 201 -13.05 1.86 11.50
C LYS A 201 -13.25 1.70 10.00
N ASP A 202 -12.50 0.79 9.41
CA ASP A 202 -12.36 0.50 8.00
C ASP A 202 -11.85 -0.94 7.88
N VAL A 203 -12.06 -1.54 6.70
CA VAL A 203 -11.52 -2.85 6.36
C VAL A 203 -10.26 -2.64 5.51
N ARG A 204 -9.24 -3.45 5.76
CA ARG A 204 -7.97 -3.48 5.03
C ARG A 204 -7.61 -4.93 4.79
N LYS A 205 -6.67 -5.19 3.89
CA LYS A 205 -6.04 -6.50 3.65
C LYS A 205 -6.04 -7.41 4.86
N TYR A 206 -6.55 -8.62 4.67
CA TYR A 206 -6.58 -9.71 5.65
C TYR A 206 -6.42 -11.05 4.93
N LEU A 207 -6.26 -12.13 5.69
CA LEU A 207 -6.16 -13.50 5.18
C LEU A 207 -7.47 -14.26 5.39
N PRO A 208 -7.88 -15.12 4.43
CA PRO A 208 -9.02 -16.01 4.54
C PRO A 208 -9.03 -16.84 5.83
N SER A 209 -7.86 -17.27 6.29
CA SER A 209 -7.69 -18.05 7.52
C SER A 209 -8.24 -17.38 8.77
N THR A 210 -8.43 -16.06 8.76
CA THR A 210 -8.98 -15.25 9.86
C THR A 210 -10.48 -15.03 9.78
N ARG A 211 -11.15 -15.62 8.78
CA ARG A 211 -12.60 -15.61 8.60
C ARG A 211 -13.21 -16.99 8.83
N THR A 212 -14.49 -17.01 9.14
CA THR A 212 -15.24 -18.22 9.51
C THR A 212 -15.98 -18.84 8.32
N ASP A 213 -16.13 -18.11 7.23
CA ASP A 213 -16.79 -18.52 6.00
C ASP A 213 -15.80 -18.76 4.86
N GLU A 214 -16.19 -19.59 3.90
CA GLU A 214 -15.35 -19.95 2.74
C GLU A 214 -15.11 -18.77 1.79
N ASN A 215 -16.03 -17.82 1.73
CA ASN A 215 -15.89 -16.59 0.92
C ASN A 215 -14.98 -15.56 1.57
N ALA A 216 -14.48 -15.81 2.78
CA ALA A 216 -13.68 -14.89 3.56
C ALA A 216 -14.34 -13.50 3.67
N SER A 217 -15.63 -13.46 3.98
CA SER A 217 -16.40 -12.22 4.08
C SER A 217 -15.84 -11.35 5.19
N TRP A 218 -15.76 -10.03 4.97
CA TRP A 218 -15.09 -9.12 5.91
C TRP A 218 -15.74 -9.16 7.31
N ASP A 219 -17.05 -9.37 7.38
CA ASP A 219 -17.87 -9.35 8.58
C ASP A 219 -17.89 -10.68 9.35
N MET A 220 -17.35 -11.75 8.77
CA MET A 220 -17.34 -13.11 9.32
C MET A 220 -16.02 -13.44 10.04
N GLY A 221 -15.53 -12.51 10.87
CA GLY A 221 -14.27 -12.64 11.59
C GLY A 221 -14.24 -13.75 12.64
N LYS A 222 -13.11 -14.49 12.72
CA LYS A 222 -12.82 -15.40 13.84
C LYS A 222 -12.62 -14.64 15.16
N SER A 223 -12.67 -15.37 16.28
CA SER A 223 -12.35 -14.79 17.58
C SER A 223 -10.87 -14.38 17.67
N LEU A 224 -10.56 -13.44 18.57
CA LEU A 224 -9.17 -13.01 18.77
C LEU A 224 -8.25 -14.14 19.27
N GLU A 225 -8.80 -15.13 19.98
CA GLU A 225 -8.05 -16.30 20.43
C GLU A 225 -7.63 -17.18 19.25
N GLU A 226 -8.56 -17.47 18.34
CA GLU A 226 -8.25 -18.22 17.11
C GLU A 226 -7.25 -17.47 16.22
N ILE A 227 -7.39 -16.15 16.08
CA ILE A 227 -6.46 -15.30 15.33
C ILE A 227 -5.06 -15.33 15.96
N ALA A 228 -4.97 -15.27 17.29
CA ALA A 228 -3.70 -15.37 17.99
C ALA A 228 -3.04 -16.75 17.79
N ALA A 229 -3.83 -17.82 17.75
CA ALA A 229 -3.33 -19.17 17.46
C ALA A 229 -2.79 -19.29 16.03
N ILE A 230 -3.46 -18.69 15.04
CA ILE A 230 -2.98 -18.62 13.65
C ILE A 230 -1.65 -17.88 13.59
N LYS A 231 -1.55 -16.70 14.24
CA LYS A 231 -0.31 -15.93 14.30
C LYS A 231 0.83 -16.73 14.90
N ALA A 232 0.57 -17.41 16.03
CA ALA A 232 1.57 -18.22 16.72
C ALA A 232 2.06 -19.41 15.89
N ALA A 233 1.23 -19.91 14.97
CA ALA A 233 1.58 -20.95 14.01
C ALA A 233 2.29 -20.44 12.74
N GLY A 234 2.58 -19.14 12.66
CA GLY A 234 3.26 -18.53 11.50
C GLY A 234 2.32 -18.07 10.38
N GLY A 235 1.00 -18.29 10.50
CA GLY A 235 0.02 -18.09 9.42
C GLY A 235 -0.33 -16.62 9.11
N PHE A 236 0.69 -15.79 8.89
CA PHE A 236 0.59 -14.39 8.49
C PHE A 236 1.57 -14.10 7.35
N LEU A 237 1.32 -13.03 6.60
CA LEU A 237 2.27 -12.54 5.59
C LEU A 237 3.05 -11.36 6.14
N ASP A 238 4.37 -11.39 6.03
CA ASP A 238 5.18 -10.18 6.20
C ASP A 238 4.87 -9.21 5.06
N LEU A 239 4.80 -7.91 5.36
CA LEU A 239 4.51 -6.86 4.39
C LEU A 239 5.45 -5.68 4.61
N MET A 240 6.42 -5.53 3.71
CA MET A 240 7.24 -4.33 3.63
C MET A 240 6.61 -3.33 2.65
N GLN A 241 6.61 -2.05 3.02
CA GLN A 241 6.15 -0.99 2.12
C GLN A 241 7.10 0.22 2.12
N TRP A 242 7.60 0.57 0.94
CA TRP A 242 8.32 1.81 0.69
C TRP A 242 7.38 2.87 0.11
N ARG A 243 7.54 4.12 0.55
CA ARG A 243 6.65 5.24 0.24
C ARG A 243 7.46 6.49 -0.06
N GLY A 244 7.28 7.03 -1.26
CA GLY A 244 8.11 8.12 -1.80
C GLY A 244 8.10 9.41 -0.97
N HIS A 245 6.99 9.76 -0.33
CA HIS A 245 6.92 10.93 0.56
C HIS A 245 7.09 10.52 2.03
N ARG A 246 6.47 9.40 2.44
CA ARG A 246 6.35 9.10 3.89
C ARG A 246 7.54 8.36 4.49
N SER A 247 8.30 7.59 3.73
CA SER A 247 9.37 6.75 4.28
C SER A 247 10.73 7.02 3.62
N ASN A 248 10.75 7.35 2.32
CA ASN A 248 11.96 7.67 1.58
C ASN A 248 12.80 8.82 2.19
N PRO A 249 12.22 9.97 2.62
CA PRO A 249 13.03 11.10 3.10
C PRO A 249 13.77 10.85 4.41
N VAL A 250 13.40 9.79 5.13
CA VAL A 250 14.03 9.35 6.38
C VAL A 250 14.73 8.00 6.25
N ASN A 251 14.87 7.49 5.02
CA ASN A 251 15.54 6.23 4.68
C ASN A 251 14.97 5.02 5.44
N MET A 252 13.64 4.94 5.54
CA MET A 252 12.91 3.85 6.19
C MET A 252 11.94 3.17 5.22
N SER A 253 11.45 1.99 5.62
CA SER A 253 10.26 1.34 5.10
C SER A 253 9.26 1.12 6.22
N ASP A 254 8.00 0.99 5.85
CA ASP A 254 6.97 0.49 6.75
C ASP A 254 7.20 -1.00 6.99
N ASP A 255 7.09 -1.41 8.26
CA ASP A 255 7.21 -2.78 8.75
C ASP A 255 5.82 -3.27 9.19
N PHE A 256 5.14 -3.99 8.30
CA PHE A 256 3.75 -4.42 8.44
C PHE A 256 3.64 -5.95 8.33
N TYR A 257 2.48 -6.47 8.71
CA TYR A 257 2.07 -7.83 8.36
C TYR A 257 0.58 -7.87 8.03
N VAL A 258 0.16 -8.90 7.31
CA VAL A 258 -1.24 -9.18 6.99
C VAL A 258 -1.67 -10.45 7.71
N LEU A 259 -2.70 -10.32 8.55
CA LEU A 259 -3.38 -11.45 9.21
C LEU A 259 -4.88 -11.20 9.20
N GLU A 260 -5.47 -10.71 10.30
CA GLU A 260 -6.90 -10.36 10.39
C GLU A 260 -7.20 -8.97 9.84
N TYR A 261 -6.13 -8.20 9.67
CA TYR A 261 -6.06 -6.82 9.22
C TYR A 261 -4.63 -6.54 8.73
N ARG A 262 -4.42 -5.42 8.01
CA ARG A 262 -3.09 -4.92 7.70
C ARG A 262 -2.53 -4.21 8.93
N ASN A 263 -1.70 -4.91 9.68
CA ASN A 263 -1.15 -4.48 10.94
C ASN A 263 0.22 -3.83 10.78
N SER A 264 0.54 -2.89 11.66
CA SER A 264 1.94 -2.53 11.89
C SER A 264 2.57 -3.59 12.78
N ASP A 265 3.81 -3.98 12.45
CA ASP A 265 4.59 -4.83 13.32
C ASP A 265 5.29 -4.01 14.42
N ALA A 266 6.47 -4.44 14.89
CA ALA A 266 7.15 -3.79 15.98
C ALA A 266 7.62 -2.36 15.62
N GLY A 267 7.52 -1.44 16.59
CA GLY A 267 8.07 -0.08 16.45
C GLY A 267 7.04 0.99 16.11
N LYS A 268 7.52 2.11 15.55
CA LYS A 268 6.70 3.27 15.19
C LYS A 268 6.88 3.57 13.71
N ASN A 269 5.77 3.76 13.01
CA ASN A 269 5.78 4.19 11.62
C ASN A 269 6.54 5.52 11.46
N PRO A 270 7.23 5.73 10.32
CA PRO A 270 8.01 6.94 10.07
C PRO A 270 7.16 8.19 9.83
N PHE A 271 5.83 8.08 9.89
CA PHE A 271 4.90 9.17 9.61
C PHE A 271 3.79 9.29 10.66
N SER A 272 3.27 10.50 10.79
CA SER A 272 2.12 10.80 11.65
C SER A 272 1.24 11.89 11.02
N SER A 273 0.02 12.04 11.53
CA SER A 273 -0.85 13.14 11.11
C SER A 273 -0.36 14.46 11.70
N ASN A 274 -0.12 15.44 10.82
CA ASN A 274 0.19 16.81 11.19
C ASN A 274 -1.05 17.65 11.57
N VAL A 275 -2.23 17.05 11.72
CA VAL A 275 -3.47 17.79 12.06
C VAL A 275 -3.75 17.67 13.55
N ASN A 276 -4.01 18.80 14.22
CA ASN A 276 -4.59 18.84 15.56
C ASN A 276 -6.07 18.48 15.48
N LYS A 277 -6.51 17.49 16.27
CA LYS A 277 -7.90 17.00 16.23
C LYS A 277 -8.91 17.97 16.83
N GLU A 278 -8.48 18.89 17.69
CA GLU A 278 -9.35 19.83 18.37
C GLU A 278 -9.47 21.14 17.60
N THR A 279 -8.33 21.68 17.13
CA THR A 279 -8.29 22.98 16.44
C THR A 279 -8.34 22.87 14.91
N HIS A 280 -8.14 21.67 14.36
CA HIS A 280 -7.96 21.41 12.92
C HIS A 280 -6.75 22.10 12.27
N GLU A 281 -5.87 22.72 13.07
CA GLU A 281 -4.65 23.38 12.61
C GLU A 281 -3.49 22.39 12.41
N PRO A 282 -2.44 22.79 11.67
CA PRO A 282 -1.18 22.08 11.67
C PRO A 282 -0.61 21.97 13.09
N LYS A 283 0.05 20.85 13.42
CA LYS A 283 0.86 20.74 14.65
C LYS A 283 2.25 21.35 14.46
N TYR A 284 2.76 21.25 13.23
CA TYR A 284 4.08 21.69 12.83
C TYR A 284 4.02 22.42 11.49
N MET A 285 4.96 23.34 11.30
CA MET A 285 5.22 24.08 10.06
C MET A 285 6.72 24.07 9.73
N PHE A 286 7.11 24.51 8.54
CA PHE A 286 8.52 24.56 8.16
C PHE A 286 9.32 25.56 9.00
N ASP A 287 10.50 25.14 9.43
CA ASP A 287 11.51 26.03 9.97
C ASP A 287 12.07 26.89 8.83
N GLU A 288 11.73 28.18 8.81
CA GLU A 288 12.16 29.10 7.75
C GLU A 288 13.68 29.17 7.60
N THR A 289 14.45 29.00 8.67
CA THR A 289 15.91 29.06 8.62
C THR A 289 16.53 27.83 7.95
N LYS A 290 15.83 26.69 7.99
CA LYS A 290 16.30 25.42 7.42
C LYS A 290 15.69 25.10 6.07
N PHE A 291 14.41 25.46 5.87
CA PHE A 291 13.66 25.21 4.65
C PHE A 291 13.68 26.41 3.69
N GLY A 292 13.98 27.62 4.18
CA GLY A 292 13.99 28.87 3.41
C GLY A 292 12.61 29.49 3.20
N LYS A 293 11.53 28.82 3.64
CA LYS A 293 10.14 29.30 3.57
C LYS A 293 9.36 28.76 4.77
N LYS A 294 8.25 29.43 5.13
CA LYS A 294 7.32 28.95 6.17
C LYS A 294 6.25 27.99 5.65
N ALA A 295 5.97 28.04 4.34
CA ALA A 295 4.94 27.25 3.68
C ALA A 295 5.35 26.89 2.25
N VAL A 296 4.78 25.80 1.75
CA VAL A 296 4.89 25.35 0.36
C VAL A 296 3.75 25.96 -0.44
N ARG A 297 4.05 26.49 -1.63
CA ARG A 297 3.02 26.95 -2.58
C ARG A 297 2.69 25.84 -3.57
N ILE A 298 1.53 25.92 -4.21
CA ILE A 298 1.07 24.90 -5.17
C ILE A 298 2.10 24.70 -6.29
N GLU A 299 2.69 25.80 -6.77
CA GLU A 299 3.71 25.79 -7.82
C GLU A 299 5.04 25.17 -7.40
N ASP A 300 5.29 24.99 -6.10
CA ASP A 300 6.50 24.38 -5.56
C ASP A 300 6.36 22.83 -5.48
N ILE A 301 5.13 22.30 -5.47
CA ILE A 301 4.84 20.86 -5.41
C ILE A 301 5.49 20.16 -6.63
N ARG A 302 6.20 19.05 -6.37
CA ARG A 302 6.97 18.25 -7.36
C ARG A 302 8.16 18.96 -8.01
N LYS A 303 8.47 20.20 -7.63
CA LYS A 303 9.68 20.92 -8.08
C LYS A 303 10.80 20.97 -7.05
N MET A 304 10.48 20.61 -5.81
CA MET A 304 11.41 20.51 -4.70
C MET A 304 10.93 19.45 -3.71
N GLU A 305 11.81 19.03 -2.79
CA GLU A 305 11.42 18.23 -1.65
C GLU A 305 10.53 19.05 -0.71
N THR A 306 9.39 18.51 -0.33
CA THR A 306 8.36 19.20 0.47
C THR A 306 7.93 18.42 1.69
N THR A 307 8.64 17.34 2.03
CA THR A 307 8.36 16.56 3.22
C THR A 307 8.72 17.34 4.48
N LEU A 308 7.75 17.46 5.40
CA LEU A 308 7.94 18.01 6.73
C LEU A 308 8.46 16.91 7.68
N ILE A 309 9.68 17.05 8.16
CA ILE A 309 10.40 16.12 9.04
C ILE A 309 10.68 16.84 10.36
N ARG A 310 10.03 16.38 11.43
CA ARG A 310 10.01 17.06 12.74
C ARG A 310 11.41 17.38 13.27
N GLU A 311 12.34 16.43 13.16
CA GLU A 311 13.69 16.55 13.70
C GLU A 311 14.63 17.34 12.78
N LYS A 312 14.25 17.57 11.53
CA LYS A 312 15.12 18.16 10.50
C LYS A 312 14.71 19.57 10.12
N ASN A 313 13.47 19.78 9.69
CA ASN A 313 13.05 21.01 9.02
C ASN A 313 11.70 21.58 9.51
N ALA A 314 11.21 21.14 10.68
CA ALA A 314 9.95 21.61 11.24
C ALA A 314 10.11 22.32 12.59
N VAL A 315 9.17 23.23 12.87
CA VAL A 315 8.92 23.86 14.18
C VAL A 315 7.44 23.72 14.53
N PRO A 316 7.04 23.82 15.81
CA PRO A 316 5.62 23.90 16.18
C PRO A 316 4.90 25.01 15.40
N PHE A 317 3.65 24.75 15.01
CA PHE A 317 2.78 25.75 14.39
C PHE A 317 2.39 26.86 15.39
#